data_AF-A0A660TVL3-F1
#
_entry.id   AF-A0A660TVL3-F1
#
_cell.length_a   1.000
_cell.length_b   1.000
_cell.length_c   1.000
_cell.angle_alpha   90.00
_cell.angle_beta   90.00
_cell.angle_gamma   90.00
#
_symmetry.space_group_name_H-M   'P 1'
#
loop_
_entity.id
_entity.type
_entity.pdbx_description
1 polymer ?
#
loop_
_entity_poly.entity_id
_entity_poly.type
_entity_poly.pdbx_seq_one_letter_code
_entity_poly.pdbx_strand_id
1 'polypeptide(L)' 'CRIVIGGAPITQDYADEIGADGYAPDAASAVELLNSYV' A
#
# COMPACT_ATOMS: atom_id res chain seq x y z
N CYS A 1 -2.15 2.18 -13.73
CA CYS A 1 -2.56 1.10 -12.80
C CYS A 1 -1.57 1.15 -11.65
N ARG A 2 -2.02 1.32 -10.42
CA ARG A 2 -1.15 1.35 -9.24
C ARG A 2 -1.42 0.10 -8.39
N ILE A 3 -0.36 -0.55 -7.92
CA ILE A 3 -0.41 -1.75 -7.09
C ILE A 3 -0.13 -1.33 -5.64
N VAL A 4 -1.16 -1.44 -4.79
CA VAL A 4 -1.03 -1.21 -3.36
C VAL A 4 -1.17 -2.54 -2.63
N ILE A 5 -0.24 -2.84 -1.73
CA ILE A 5 -0.26 -4.08 -0.93
C ILE A 5 -0.54 -3.79 0.55
N GLY A 6 -1.11 -4.77 1.26
CA GLY A 6 -1.44 -4.60 2.67
C GLY A 6 -1.76 -5.91 3.37
N GLY A 7 -1.93 -5.83 4.70
CA GLY A 7 -2.25 -6.95 5.58
C GLY A 7 -1.33 -7.03 6.80
N ALA A 8 -1.78 -7.69 7.86
CA ALA A 8 -1.07 -7.78 9.14
C ALA A 8 0.40 -8.27 9.09
N PRO A 9 0.81 -9.19 8.19
CA PRO A 9 2.21 -9.61 8.09
C PRO A 9 3.04 -8.76 7.13
N ILE A 10 2.42 -7.83 6.39
CA ILE A 10 3.08 -7.04 5.36
C ILE A 10 3.63 -5.76 5.99
N THR A 11 4.84 -5.39 5.60
CA THR A 11 5.51 -4.16 6.03
C THR A 11 5.80 -3.26 4.83
N GLN A 12 6.12 -2.00 5.11
CA GLN A 12 6.60 -1.06 4.07
C GLN A 12 7.85 -1.60 3.37
N ASP A 13 8.80 -2.17 4.14
CA ASP A 13 10.03 -2.74 3.57
C ASP A 13 9.74 -3.83 2.53
N TYR A 14 8.76 -4.69 2.80
CA TYR A 14 8.35 -5.72 1.85
C TYR A 14 7.68 -5.12 0.59
N ALA A 15 6.90 -4.05 0.77
CA ALA A 15 6.30 -3.34 -0.35
C ALA A 15 7.36 -2.70 -1.26
N ASP A 16 8.40 -2.14 -0.66
CA ASP A 16 9.53 -1.56 -1.39
C ASP A 16 10.37 -2.65 -2.07
N GLU A 17 10.57 -3.80 -1.41
CA GLU A 17 11.30 -4.95 -1.96
C GLU A 17 10.64 -5.50 -3.24
N ILE A 18 9.31 -5.59 -3.27
CA ILE A 18 8.58 -6.09 -4.44
C ILE A 18 8.28 -5.01 -5.48
N GLY A 19 8.58 -3.74 -5.20
CA GLY A 19 8.29 -2.61 -6.08
C GLY A 19 6.80 -2.27 -6.19
N ALA A 20 6.06 -2.38 -5.08
CA ALA A 20 4.68 -1.89 -5.02
C ALA A 20 4.64 -0.36 -5.09
N ASP A 21 3.58 0.21 -5.65
CA ASP A 21 3.37 1.66 -5.70
C ASP A 21 3.00 2.24 -4.33
N GLY A 22 2.57 1.39 -3.39
CA GLY A 22 2.25 1.80 -2.03
C GLY A 22 1.92 0.64 -1.09
N TYR A 23 1.91 0.95 0.20
CA TYR A 23 1.55 0.02 1.26
C TYR A 23 0.49 0.63 2.17
N ALA A 24 -0.44 -0.19 2.63
CA ALA A 24 -1.44 0.19 3.60
C ALA A 24 -1.67 -0.90 4.65
N PRO A 25 -1.65 -0.57 5.96
CA PRO A 25 -1.88 -1.54 7.03
C PRO A 25 -3.34 -1.98 7.14
N ASP A 26 -4.27 -1.16 6.65
CA ASP A 26 -5.71 -1.40 6.72
C ASP A 26 -6.44 -0.82 5.48
N ALA A 27 -7.70 -1.19 5.32
CA ALA A 27 -8.49 -0.81 4.16
C ALA A 27 -8.80 0.69 4.09
N ALA A 28 -8.96 1.38 5.22
CA ALA A 28 -9.25 2.82 5.23
C ALA A 28 -8.01 3.60 4.80
N SER A 29 -6.84 3.26 5.37
CA SER A 29 -5.55 3.81 4.96
C SER A 29 -5.27 3.57 3.47
N ALA A 30 -5.64 2.41 2.93
CA ALA A 30 -5.49 2.11 1.50
C ALA A 30 -6.33 3.05 0.61
N VAL A 31 -7.57 3.33 1.03
CA VAL A 31 -8.46 4.26 0.31
C VAL A 31 -7.93 5.69 0.37
N GLU A 32 -7.47 6.14 1.54
CA GLU A 32 -6.84 7.47 1.68
C GLU A 32 -5.60 7.60 0.81
N LEU A 33 -4.73 6.59 0.81
CA LEU A 33 -3.54 6.54 -0.04
C LEU A 33 -3.91 6.64 -1.52
N LEU A 34 -4.88 5.85 -1.98
CA LEU A 34 -5.37 5.89 -3.37
C LEU A 34 -6.02 7.22 -3.75
N ASN A 35 -6.66 7.90 -2.79
CA ASN A 35 -7.21 9.24 -3.01
C ASN A 35 -6.14 10.33 -3.06
N SER A 36 -5.01 10.18 -2.36
CA SER A 36 -3.88 11.14 -2.42
C SER A 36 -3.19 11.16 -3.79
N TYR A 37 -3.41 10.09 -4.54
CA TYR A 37 -2.80 9.78 -5.82
C TYR A 37 -3.58 10.34 -7.03
N VAL A 38 -4.69 11.03 -6.78
CA VAL A 38 -5.54 11.72 -7.76
C VAL A 38 -4.80 12.87 -8.44
#